data_AF-A0A8S4G485-F1
#
_entry.id   AF-A0A8S4G485-F1
#
_cell.length_a   1.000
_cell.length_b   1.000
_cell.length_c   1.000
_cell.angle_alpha   90.00
_cell.angle_beta   90.00
_cell.angle_gamma   90.00
#
_symmetry.space_group_name_H-M   'P 1'
#
loop_
_entity.id
_entity.type
_entity.pdbx_description
1 polymer ?
#
loop_
_entity_poly.entity_id
_entity_poly.type
_entity_poly.pdbx_seq_one_letter_code
_entity_poly.pdbx_strand_id
1 'polypeptide(L)'
;MSEVNLAAMADADKHKKEFKSPTPMQEMDIALKECKFGLFHVRLLFTAFIAFIANVLVTTSSAYLLPTAECDLGMGLVHKGILNAMPYVGMLLSGIFGGFLTDTFGRRLFLILGYGGTFASTVLAASSQTYEVLITAKFFEGLL
;
A
#
# COMPACT_ATOMS: atom_id res chain seq x y z
N MET A 1 -7.31 -68.86 18.87
CA MET A 1 -7.35 -67.81 17.83
C MET A 1 -7.68 -66.52 18.56
N SER A 2 -6.69 -65.62 18.65
CA SER A 2 -6.87 -64.32 19.30
C SER A 2 -7.78 -63.48 18.41
N GLU A 3 -8.95 -63.12 18.91
CA GLU A 3 -9.84 -62.19 18.21
C GLU A 3 -9.15 -60.83 18.19
N VAL A 4 -8.51 -60.54 17.05
CA VAL A 4 -7.98 -59.21 16.75
C VAL A 4 -9.16 -58.26 16.81
N ASN A 5 -9.16 -57.41 17.84
CA ASN A 5 -10.25 -56.52 18.16
C ASN A 5 -10.28 -55.38 17.14
N LEU A 6 -10.90 -55.63 15.98
CA LEU A 6 -11.02 -54.68 14.86
C LEU A 6 -11.66 -53.35 15.31
N ALA A 7 -12.54 -53.40 16.31
CA ALA A 7 -13.17 -52.20 16.87
C ALA A 7 -12.17 -51.30 17.61
N ALA A 8 -11.17 -51.88 18.29
CA ALA A 8 -10.12 -51.11 18.96
C ALA A 8 -9.13 -50.48 17.96
N MET A 9 -8.87 -51.14 16.83
CA MET A 9 -8.06 -50.58 15.74
C MET A 9 -8.81 -49.50 14.95
N ALA A 10 -10.14 -49.65 14.78
CA ALA A 10 -10.99 -48.64 14.16
C ALA A 10 -11.16 -47.37 15.01
N ASP A 11 -11.14 -47.50 16.34
CA ASP A 11 -11.18 -46.36 17.25
C ASP A 11 -9.82 -45.63 17.32
N ALA A 12 -8.71 -46.38 17.25
CA ALA A 12 -7.37 -45.83 17.12
C ALA A 12 -7.18 -45.06 15.79
N ASP A 13 -7.80 -45.53 14.69
CA ASP A 13 -7.76 -44.84 13.39
C ASP A 13 -8.70 -43.62 13.33
N LYS A 14 -9.80 -43.61 14.12
CA LYS A 14 -10.62 -42.41 14.32
C LYS A 14 -9.91 -41.32 15.13
N HIS A 15 -9.00 -41.70 16.02
CA HIS A 15 -8.14 -40.75 16.75
C HIS A 15 -6.96 -40.24 15.93
N LYS A 16 -6.67 -40.87 14.79
CA LYS A 16 -5.90 -40.30 13.69
C LYS A 16 -6.77 -39.33 12.89
N LYS A 17 -7.45 -38.41 13.61
CA LYS A 17 -8.01 -37.19 13.00
C LYS A 17 -6.90 -36.61 12.15
N GLU A 18 -7.18 -36.45 10.86
CA GLU A 18 -6.33 -35.76 9.89
C GLU A 18 -5.59 -34.63 10.61
N PHE A 19 -4.28 -34.82 10.82
CA PHE A 19 -3.41 -33.71 11.11
C PHE A 19 -3.32 -32.93 9.80
N LYS A 20 -4.38 -32.18 9.52
CA LYS A 20 -4.45 -31.27 8.39
C LYS A 20 -3.37 -30.26 8.69
N SER A 21 -2.24 -30.40 7.99
CA SER A 21 -1.11 -29.49 8.10
C SER A 21 -1.68 -28.07 8.09
N PRO A 22 -1.40 -27.27 9.13
CA PRO A 22 -2.00 -25.96 9.25
C PRO A 22 -1.75 -25.20 7.95
N THR A 23 -2.79 -24.55 7.44
CA THR A 23 -2.62 -23.70 6.26
C THR A 23 -1.55 -22.64 6.57
N PRO A 24 -0.81 -22.14 5.57
CA PRO A 24 0.23 -21.14 5.80
C PRO A 24 -0.27 -19.93 6.61
N MET A 25 -1.55 -19.57 6.42
CA MET A 25 -2.22 -18.51 7.18
C MET A 25 -2.40 -18.86 8.67
N GLN A 26 -2.75 -20.10 8.99
CA GLN A 26 -2.88 -20.58 10.38
C GLN A 26 -1.52 -20.66 11.08
N GLU A 27 -0.45 -21.04 10.35
CA GLU A 27 0.91 -21.02 10.90
C GLU A 27 1.37 -19.59 11.23
N MET A 28 1.06 -18.63 10.36
CA MET A 28 1.35 -17.21 10.61
C MET A 28 0.58 -16.66 11.82
N ASP A 29 -0.68 -17.02 11.99
CA ASP A 29 -1.49 -16.60 13.13
C ASP A 29 -0.96 -17.16 14.46
N ILE A 30 -0.54 -18.43 14.47
CA ILE A 30 0.08 -19.05 15.65
C ILE A 30 1.42 -18.36 15.96
N ALA A 31 2.24 -18.12 14.93
CA ALA A 31 3.51 -17.41 15.09
C ALA A 31 3.32 -15.98 15.61
N LEU A 32 2.32 -15.23 15.11
CA LEU A 32 1.98 -13.90 15.61
C LEU A 32 1.45 -13.94 17.05
N LYS A 33 0.71 -14.98 17.42
CA LYS A 33 0.19 -15.14 18.79
C LYS A 33 1.30 -15.43 19.79
N GLU A 34 2.31 -16.19 19.38
CA GLU A 34 3.52 -16.44 20.18
C GLU A 34 4.47 -15.23 20.19
N CYS A 35 4.58 -14.50 19.07
CA CYS A 35 5.27 -13.21 18.98
C CYS A 35 4.45 -12.11 19.65
N LYS A 36 4.57 -12.00 20.98
CA LYS A 36 4.00 -10.88 21.76
C LYS A 36 4.27 -9.51 21.12
N PHE A 37 3.33 -8.58 21.29
CA PHE A 37 3.45 -7.20 20.81
C PHE A 37 4.69 -6.51 21.40
N GLY A 38 5.77 -6.46 20.63
CA GLY A 38 7.03 -5.83 21.00
C GLY A 38 7.20 -4.40 20.47
N LEU A 39 8.36 -3.83 20.78
CA LEU A 39 8.75 -2.47 20.40
C LEU A 39 8.83 -2.27 18.88
N PHE A 40 9.06 -3.35 18.11
CA PHE A 40 9.04 -3.34 16.66
C PHE A 40 7.66 -2.97 16.09
N HIS A 41 6.58 -3.55 16.61
CA HIS A 41 5.23 -3.24 16.13
C HIS A 41 4.84 -1.79 16.41
N VAL A 42 5.24 -1.24 17.56
CA VAL A 42 5.02 0.17 17.90
C VAL A 42 5.79 1.09 16.94
N ARG A 43 7.06 0.78 16.65
CA ARG A 43 7.85 1.55 15.67
C ARG A 43 7.24 1.46 14.26
N LEU A 44 6.82 0.27 13.83
CA LEU A 44 6.20 0.06 12.53
C LEU A 44 4.89 0.86 12.40
N LEU A 45 4.04 0.83 13.43
CA LEU A 45 2.80 1.58 13.47
C LEU A 45 3.05 3.08 13.38
N PHE A 46 4.03 3.58 14.14
CA PHE A 46 4.39 5.01 14.13
C PHE A 46 4.92 5.46 12.77
N THR A 47 5.80 4.68 12.13
CA THR A 47 6.29 4.98 10.78
C THR A 47 5.16 4.95 9.75
N ALA A 48 4.27 3.95 9.82
CA ALA A 48 3.11 3.87 8.92
C ALA A 48 2.16 5.06 9.10
N PHE A 49 1.97 5.51 10.34
CA PHE A 49 1.15 6.68 10.63
C PHE A 49 1.72 7.97 10.02
N ILE A 50 3.02 8.21 10.17
CA ILE A 50 3.70 9.36 9.53
C ILE A 50 3.57 9.28 8.01
N ALA A 51 3.79 8.10 7.44
CA ALA A 51 3.70 7.86 6.01
C ALA A 51 2.28 8.13 5.46
N PHE A 52 1.25 7.78 6.24
CA PHE A 52 -0.14 8.10 5.93
C PHE A 52 -0.41 9.61 5.96
N ILE A 53 0.05 10.32 6.99
CA ILE A 53 -0.10 11.79 7.06
C ILE A 53 0.60 12.46 5.87
N ALA A 54 1.81 12.03 5.52
CA ALA A 54 2.54 12.58 4.38
C ALA A 54 1.74 12.42 3.07
N ASN A 55 1.14 11.25 2.84
CA ASN A 55 0.31 11.00 1.67
C ASN A 55 -0.94 11.91 1.61
N VAL A 56 -1.59 12.15 2.75
CA VAL A 56 -2.74 13.06 2.84
C VAL A 56 -2.31 14.51 2.55
N LEU A 57 -1.17 14.95 3.08
CA LEU A 57 -0.63 16.29 2.82
C LEU A 57 -0.32 16.50 1.34
N VAL A 58 0.31 15.52 0.70
CA VAL A 58 0.61 15.54 -0.73
C VAL A 58 -0.67 15.73 -1.55
N THR A 59 -1.69 14.91 -1.28
CA THR A 59 -2.95 14.94 -2.04
C THR A 59 -3.71 16.25 -1.85
N THR A 60 -3.77 16.74 -0.61
CA THR A 60 -4.49 17.97 -0.25
C THR A 60 -3.78 19.24 -0.71
N SER A 61 -2.44 19.24 -0.76
CA SER A 61 -1.63 20.39 -1.19
C SER A 61 -1.99 20.90 -2.59
N SER A 62 -2.37 19.99 -3.49
CA SER A 62 -2.73 20.29 -4.88
C SER A 62 -3.91 21.27 -4.97
N ALA A 63 -4.91 21.11 -4.10
CA ALA A 63 -6.09 21.99 -4.06
C ALA A 63 -5.75 23.39 -3.51
N TYR A 64 -4.77 23.50 -2.62
CA TYR A 64 -4.31 24.79 -2.08
C TYR A 64 -3.43 25.57 -3.07
N LEU A 65 -2.70 24.88 -3.95
CA LEU A 65 -1.84 25.50 -4.96
C LEU A 65 -2.60 26.03 -6.18
N LEU A 66 -3.80 25.49 -6.44
CA LEU A 66 -4.65 25.85 -7.58
C LEU A 66 -4.88 27.36 -7.78
N PRO A 67 -5.27 28.16 -6.76
CA PRO A 67 -5.52 29.59 -6.94
C PRO A 67 -4.26 30.39 -7.26
N THR A 68 -3.10 30.02 -6.72
CA THR A 68 -1.83 30.68 -7.04
C THR A 68 -1.36 30.31 -8.45
N ALA A 69 -1.47 29.02 -8.81
CA ALA A 69 -1.12 28.53 -10.14
C ALA A 69 -2.03 29.12 -11.23
N GLU A 70 -3.29 29.44 -10.92
CA GLU A 70 -4.18 30.16 -11.84
C GLU A 70 -3.63 31.53 -12.23
N CYS A 71 -3.18 32.31 -11.24
CA CYS A 71 -2.62 33.64 -11.47
C CYS A 71 -1.33 33.59 -12.29
N ASP A 72 -0.49 32.57 -12.07
CA ASP A 72 0.80 32.43 -12.75
C ASP A 72 0.69 31.82 -14.17
N LEU A 73 -0.19 30.85 -14.38
CA LEU A 73 -0.31 30.13 -15.66
C LEU A 73 -1.51 30.55 -16.52
N GLY A 74 -2.39 31.42 -16.02
CA GLY A 74 -3.57 31.89 -16.77
C GLY A 74 -4.55 30.77 -17.12
N MET A 75 -4.76 29.81 -16.20
CA MET A 75 -5.54 28.59 -16.47
C MET A 75 -7.06 28.83 -16.46
N GLY A 76 -7.75 28.32 -17.49
CA GLY A 76 -9.22 28.23 -17.50
C GLY A 76 -9.78 27.22 -16.49
N LEU A 77 -11.09 27.27 -16.19
CA LEU A 77 -11.74 26.39 -15.21
C LEU A 77 -11.54 24.89 -15.48
N VAL A 78 -11.60 24.47 -16.75
CA VAL A 78 -11.45 23.06 -17.13
C VAL A 78 -10.06 22.54 -16.80
N HIS A 79 -9.01 23.32 -17.08
CA HIS A 79 -7.63 22.95 -16.80
C HIS A 79 -7.35 22.77 -15.30
N LYS A 80 -7.99 23.57 -14.45
CA LYS A 80 -7.90 23.43 -12.99
C LYS A 80 -8.56 22.14 -12.50
N GLY A 81 -9.75 21.83 -13.04
CA GLY A 81 -10.46 20.60 -12.71
C GLY A 81 -9.64 19.36 -13.06
N ILE A 82 -9.06 19.35 -14.27
CA ILE A 82 -8.19 18.27 -14.73
C ILE A 82 -6.95 18.17 -13.83
N LEU A 83 -6.28 19.29 -13.51
CA LEU A 83 -5.09 19.30 -12.68
C LEU A 83 -5.34 18.73 -11.27
N ASN A 84 -6.48 19.07 -10.66
CA ASN A 84 -6.86 18.54 -9.35
C ASN A 84 -7.29 17.06 -9.41
N ALA A 85 -7.83 16.61 -10.55
CA ALA A 85 -8.23 15.22 -10.76
C ALA A 85 -7.03 14.28 -11.04
N MET A 86 -5.93 14.80 -11.59
CA MET A 86 -4.80 13.97 -12.04
C MET A 86 -4.17 13.06 -10.98
N PRO A 87 -3.90 13.52 -9.74
CA PRO A 87 -3.38 12.64 -8.69
C PRO A 87 -4.29 11.42 -8.45
N TYR A 88 -5.61 11.61 -8.48
CA TYR A 88 -6.58 10.52 -8.30
C TYR A 88 -6.57 9.54 -9.48
N VAL A 89 -6.35 10.02 -10.70
CA VAL A 89 -6.19 9.14 -11.87
C VAL A 89 -4.92 8.29 -11.72
N GLY A 90 -3.82 8.89 -11.28
CA GLY A 90 -2.59 8.18 -10.95
C GLY A 90 -2.82 7.09 -9.90
N MET A 91 -3.52 7.43 -8.81
CA MET A 91 -3.84 6.50 -7.72
C MET A 91 -4.73 5.33 -8.16
N LEU A 92 -5.68 5.57 -9.08
CA LEU A 92 -6.53 4.51 -9.61
C LEU A 92 -5.71 3.50 -10.43
N LEU A 93 -4.81 3.99 -11.29
CA LEU A 93 -3.95 3.13 -12.08
C LEU A 93 -2.97 2.36 -11.19
N SER A 94 -2.34 3.04 -10.23
CA SER A 94 -1.43 2.39 -9.30
C SER A 94 -2.13 1.40 -8.37
N GLY A 95 -3.40 1.62 -8.00
CA GLY A 95 -4.17 0.67 -7.20
C GLY A 95 -4.40 -0.68 -7.90
N ILE A 96 -4.61 -0.67 -9.22
CA ILE A 96 -4.85 -1.88 -10.01
C ILE A 96 -3.58 -2.74 -10.09
N PHE A 97 -2.43 -2.12 -10.36
CA PHE A 97 -1.16 -2.83 -10.53
C PHE A 97 -0.37 -2.98 -9.22
N GLY A 98 -0.61 -2.10 -8.27
CA GLY A 98 0.18 -1.91 -7.06
C GLY A 98 0.13 -3.11 -6.14
N GLY A 99 -1.03 -3.77 -6.00
CA GLY A 99 -1.14 -4.99 -5.21
C GLY A 99 -0.22 -6.11 -5.71
N PHE A 100 -0.22 -6.34 -7.02
CA PHE A 100 0.66 -7.33 -7.64
C PHE A 100 2.15 -6.93 -7.51
N LEU A 101 2.46 -5.65 -7.71
CA LEU A 101 3.83 -5.14 -7.56
C LEU A 101 4.34 -5.25 -6.11
N THR A 102 3.51 -4.93 -5.12
CA THR A 102 3.89 -5.00 -3.70
C THR A 102 4.17 -6.42 -3.25
N ASP A 103 3.41 -7.38 -3.79
CA ASP A 103 3.56 -8.79 -3.44
C ASP A 103 4.78 -9.42 -4.13
N THR A 104 5.13 -8.95 -5.35
CA THR A 104 6.24 -9.50 -6.14
C THR A 104 7.60 -8.91 -5.75
N PHE A 105 7.70 -7.58 -5.61
CA PHE A 105 8.98 -6.89 -5.37
C PHE A 105 9.31 -6.70 -3.89
N GLY A 106 8.38 -7.08 -3.00
CA GLY A 106 8.53 -6.94 -1.57
C GLY A 106 8.14 -5.55 -1.06
N ARG A 107 7.41 -5.56 0.06
CA ARG A 107 6.76 -4.37 0.64
C ARG A 107 7.72 -3.26 1.06
N ARG A 108 8.92 -3.59 1.54
CA ARG A 108 9.91 -2.58 1.98
C ARG A 108 10.50 -1.79 0.82
N LEU A 109 10.90 -2.47 -0.26
CA LEU A 109 11.48 -1.82 -1.43
C LEU A 109 10.44 -0.95 -2.12
N PHE A 110 9.21 -1.46 -2.25
CA PHE A 110 8.09 -0.70 -2.80
C PHE A 110 7.83 0.60 -2.04
N LEU A 111 7.80 0.56 -0.70
CA LEU A 111 7.61 1.78 0.12
C LEU A 111 8.74 2.80 -0.08
N ILE A 112 10.01 2.36 -0.12
CA ILE A 112 11.15 3.29 -0.27
C ILE A 112 11.14 3.94 -1.66
N LEU A 113 10.90 3.15 -2.71
CA LEU A 113 10.86 3.65 -4.08
C LEU A 113 9.63 4.53 -4.35
N GLY A 114 8.46 4.15 -3.82
CA GLY A 114 7.23 4.94 -3.90
C GLY A 114 7.44 6.31 -3.27
N TYR A 115 7.70 6.38 -1.96
CA TYR A 115 7.89 7.66 -1.27
C TYR A 115 9.07 8.48 -1.80
N GLY A 116 10.16 7.84 -2.23
CA GLY A 116 11.28 8.53 -2.88
C GLY A 116 10.89 9.14 -4.23
N GLY A 117 10.10 8.41 -5.03
CA GLY A 117 9.55 8.88 -6.29
C GLY A 117 8.50 9.98 -6.12
N THR A 118 7.61 9.85 -5.13
CA THR A 118 6.65 10.90 -4.75
C THR A 118 7.41 12.18 -4.40
N PHE A 119 8.44 12.09 -3.54
CA PHE A 119 9.27 13.25 -3.18
C PHE A 119 9.92 13.93 -4.39
N ALA A 120 10.53 13.15 -5.29
CA ALA A 120 11.13 13.70 -6.51
C ALA A 120 10.08 14.39 -7.40
N SER A 121 8.89 13.79 -7.53
CA SER A 121 7.77 14.34 -8.32
C SER A 121 7.24 15.63 -7.70
N THR A 122 7.12 15.72 -6.38
CA THR A 122 6.72 16.95 -5.68
C THR A 122 7.73 18.07 -5.87
N VAL A 123 9.04 17.77 -5.85
CA VAL A 123 10.11 18.76 -6.12
C VAL A 123 10.07 19.23 -7.57
N LEU A 124 9.82 18.34 -8.52
CA LEU A 124 9.61 18.70 -9.93
C LEU A 124 8.38 19.58 -10.10
N ALA A 125 7.27 19.25 -9.44
CA ALA A 125 6.06 20.07 -9.45
C ALA A 125 6.33 21.48 -8.88
N ALA A 126 7.07 21.57 -7.78
CA ALA A 126 7.41 22.84 -7.14
C ALA A 126 8.33 23.74 -8.00
N SER A 127 9.17 23.14 -8.85
CA SER A 127 10.05 23.87 -9.77
C SER A 127 9.43 24.11 -11.15
N SER A 128 8.23 23.58 -11.41
CA SER A 128 7.57 23.70 -12.70
C SER A 128 6.93 25.08 -12.90
N GLN A 129 7.19 25.68 -14.07
CA GLN A 129 6.59 26.96 -14.52
C GLN A 129 5.64 26.79 -15.71
N THR A 130 5.38 25.54 -16.12
CA THR A 130 4.51 25.22 -17.27
C THR A 130 3.45 24.21 -16.87
N TYR A 131 2.27 24.32 -17.50
CA TYR A 131 1.11 23.49 -17.17
C TYR A 131 1.38 22.00 -17.44
N GLU A 132 2.04 21.71 -18.56
CA GLU A 132 2.39 20.35 -18.99
C GLU A 132 3.33 19.63 -18.01
N VAL A 133 4.32 20.35 -17.45
CA VAL A 133 5.23 19.77 -16.46
C VAL A 133 4.52 19.58 -15.12
N LEU A 134 3.67 20.53 -14.73
CA LEU A 134 2.91 20.43 -13.49
C LEU A 134 1.91 19.26 -13.52
N ILE A 135 1.17 19.09 -14.62
CA ILE A 135 0.17 18.03 -14.76
C ILE A 135 0.82 16.64 -14.80
N THR A 136 1.94 16.49 -15.49
CA THR A 136 2.69 15.23 -15.56
C THR A 136 3.33 14.89 -14.21
N ALA A 137 3.95 15.87 -13.52
CA ALA A 137 4.49 15.66 -12.18
C ALA A 137 3.39 15.24 -11.18
N LYS A 138 2.20 15.86 -11.26
CA LYS A 138 1.04 15.50 -10.43
C LYS A 138 0.49 14.10 -10.73
N PHE A 139 0.54 13.67 -11.99
CA PHE A 139 0.17 12.30 -12.36
C PHE A 139 1.15 11.28 -11.76
N PHE A 140 2.46 11.50 -11.89
CA PHE A 140 3.47 10.62 -11.31
C PHE A 140 3.43 10.60 -9.78
N GLU A 141 3.15 11.74 -9.16
CA GLU A 141 2.96 11.84 -7.71
C GLU A 141 1.80 10.96 -7.19
N GLY A 142 0.72 10.78 -7.97
CA GLY A 142 -0.36 9.85 -7.62
C GLY A 142 -0.12 8.40 -8.02
N LEU A 143 0.73 8.17 -9.03
CA LEU A 143 1.09 6.84 -9.51
C LEU A 143 2.05 6.11 -8.54
N LEU A 144 2.93 6.86 -7.87
CA LEU A 144 3.99 6.37 -6.98
C LEU A 144 3.55 6.32 -5.51
#